data_AF-A0A540WFY1-F1
#
_entry.id   AF-A0A540WFY1-F1
#
_cell.length_a   1.000
_cell.length_b   1.000
_cell.length_c   1.000
_cell.angle_alpha   90.00
_cell.angle_beta   90.00
_cell.angle_gamma   90.00
#
_symmetry.space_group_name_H-M   'P 1'
#
loop_
_entity.id
_entity.type
_entity.pdbx_description
1 polymer ?
#
loop_
_entity_poly.entity_id
_entity_poly.type
_entity_poly.pdbx_seq_one_letter_code
_entity_poly.pdbx_strand_id
1 'polypeptide(L)'
;RGWAGGRSRPREDDRGSGGLRADIAQCVAAAGNCGMEVVVHDYTRPDIPLHTIRTVVPGACHIWPEFANPRLYRVPVQMGWRETPQNEGLLNPWPLYV
;
A
#
# COMPACT_ATOMS: atom_id res chain seq x y z
N ARG A 1 -6.10 -32.06 -4.13
CA ARG A 1 -5.44 -31.53 -5.36
C ARG A 1 -4.36 -30.59 -4.89
N GLY A 2 -3.10 -30.92 -5.22
CA GLY A 2 -1.91 -30.47 -4.49
C GLY A 2 -1.66 -28.96 -4.58
N TRP A 3 -1.38 -28.37 -3.43
CA TRP A 3 -0.83 -27.02 -3.32
C TRP A 3 0.60 -27.08 -3.86
N ALA A 4 0.80 -26.55 -5.07
CA ALA A 4 2.13 -26.45 -5.66
C ALA A 4 2.96 -25.51 -4.79
N GLY A 5 4.05 -26.03 -4.24
CA GLY A 5 4.94 -25.34 -3.32
C GLY A 5 5.22 -23.91 -3.76
N GLY A 6 4.87 -22.97 -2.89
CA GLY A 6 5.26 -21.58 -3.02
C GLY A 6 6.77 -21.55 -3.11
N ARG A 7 7.30 -21.26 -4.30
CA ARG A 7 8.68 -20.81 -4.46
C ARG A 7 8.84 -19.63 -3.50
N SER A 8 9.55 -19.82 -2.41
CA SER A 8 10.07 -18.74 -1.60
C SER A 8 10.88 -17.87 -2.55
N ARG A 9 10.29 -16.75 -3.00
CA ARG A 9 11.06 -15.69 -3.63
C ARG A 9 12.19 -15.36 -2.65
N PRO A 10 13.43 -15.15 -3.12
CA PRO A 10 14.50 -14.66 -2.27
C PRO A 10 13.94 -13.49 -1.45
N ARG A 11 14.17 -13.47 -0.14
CA ARG A 11 13.92 -12.26 0.63
C ARG A 11 14.76 -11.17 -0.03
N GLU A 12 14.11 -10.17 -0.60
CA GLU A 12 14.75 -8.97 -1.16
C GLU A 12 15.28 -8.08 -0.03
N ASP A 13 16.12 -8.69 0.79
CA ASP A 13 16.76 -8.09 1.94
C ASP A 13 18.09 -7.49 1.46
N ASP A 14 17.97 -6.48 0.59
CA ASP A 14 19.06 -5.53 0.25
C ASP A 14 18.57 -4.32 -0.59
N ARG A 15 17.27 -4.00 -0.60
CA ARG A 15 16.75 -2.84 -1.35
C ARG A 15 16.91 -1.49 -0.61
N GLY A 16 17.51 -1.48 0.59
CA GLY A 16 17.80 -0.26 1.36
C GLY A 16 19.06 0.42 0.82
N SER A 17 18.89 1.36 -0.10
CA SER A 17 19.95 1.82 -0.99
C SER A 17 20.81 2.99 -0.48
N GLY A 18 20.60 3.44 0.77
CA GLY A 18 21.34 4.59 1.30
C GLY A 18 20.95 5.06 2.71
N GLY A 19 20.28 4.22 3.50
CA GLY A 19 19.79 4.53 4.85
C GLY A 19 18.38 5.10 4.89
N LEU A 20 17.81 5.24 6.10
CA LEU A 20 16.39 5.52 6.34
C LEU A 20 15.86 6.74 5.55
N ARG A 21 16.63 7.83 5.49
CA ARG A 21 16.25 9.02 4.73
C ARG A 21 16.10 8.72 3.24
N ALA A 22 17.05 7.98 2.67
CA ALA A 22 17.03 7.61 1.26
C ALA A 22 15.85 6.68 0.97
N ASP A 23 15.60 5.71 1.84
CA ASP A 23 14.49 4.76 1.69
C ASP A 23 13.13 5.46 1.78
N ILE A 24 12.96 6.42 2.70
CA ILE A 24 11.75 7.26 2.77
C ILE A 24 11.58 8.07 1.48
N ALA A 25 12.66 8.70 0.98
CA ALA A 25 12.62 9.47 -0.26
C ALA A 25 12.24 8.59 -1.46
N GLN A 26 12.72 7.34 -1.51
CA GLN A 26 12.36 6.37 -2.53
C GLN A 26 10.88 5.97 -2.46
N CYS A 27 10.34 5.73 -1.26
CA CYS A 27 8.92 5.46 -1.07
C CYS A 27 8.04 6.64 -1.53
N VAL A 28 8.42 7.87 -1.18
CA VAL A 28 7.70 9.08 -1.62
C VAL A 28 7.76 9.23 -3.14
N ALA A 29 8.92 9.02 -3.75
CA ALA A 29 9.07 9.06 -5.21
C ALA A 29 8.26 7.96 -5.90
N ALA A 30 8.24 6.74 -5.36
CA ALA A 30 7.46 5.63 -5.90
C ALA A 30 5.94 5.92 -5.84
N ALA A 31 5.46 6.51 -4.74
CA ALA A 31 4.08 6.97 -4.63
C ALA A 31 3.78 8.08 -5.67
N GLY A 32 4.67 9.05 -5.82
CA GLY A 32 4.57 10.11 -6.84
C GLY A 32 4.51 9.56 -8.27
N ASN A 33 5.33 8.55 -8.60
CA ASN A 33 5.31 7.87 -9.90
C ASN A 33 3.98 7.14 -10.16
N CYS A 34 3.24 6.80 -9.11
CA CYS A 34 1.89 6.23 -9.20
C CYS A 34 0.79 7.30 -9.25
N GLY A 35 1.15 8.59 -9.32
CA GLY A 35 0.22 9.71 -9.25
C GLY A 35 -0.43 9.91 -7.89
N MET A 36 0.23 9.48 -6.81
CA MET A 36 -0.26 9.61 -5.44
C MET A 36 0.56 10.63 -4.66
N GLU A 37 -0.12 11.46 -3.90
CA GLU A 37 0.50 12.41 -2.98
C GLU A 37 0.73 11.75 -1.61
N VAL A 38 1.87 12.07 -0.99
CA VAL A 38 2.17 11.65 0.39
C VAL A 38 2.10 12.89 1.29
N VAL A 39 1.12 12.91 2.18
CA VAL A 39 0.94 13.97 3.17
C VAL A 39 1.43 13.47 4.53
N VAL A 40 2.26 14.26 5.19
CA VAL A 40 2.81 13.93 6.51
C VAL A 40 2.41 15.01 7.51
N HIS A 41 1.80 14.58 8.61
CA HIS A 41 1.52 15.42 9.75
C HIS A 41 2.46 15.05 10.89
N ASP A 42 3.22 16.04 11.37
CA ASP A 42 3.96 15.91 12.61
C ASP A 42 2.96 15.84 13.77
N TYR A 43 2.92 14.69 14.41
CA TYR A 43 2.01 14.37 15.51
C TYR A 43 2.79 14.23 16.82
N THR A 44 3.99 14.79 16.91
CA THR A 44 4.83 14.75 18.11
C THR A 44 4.19 15.54 19.24
N ARG A 45 4.14 14.92 20.42
CA ARG A 45 3.75 15.56 21.67
C ARG A 45 5.01 15.98 22.44
N PRO A 46 5.13 17.24 22.87
CA PRO A 46 6.35 17.74 23.52
C PRO A 46 6.62 17.08 24.88
N ASP A 47 5.59 16.54 25.53
CA ASP A 47 5.68 15.86 26.83
C ASP A 47 6.04 14.36 26.73
N ILE A 48 6.17 13.81 25.51
CA ILE A 48 6.52 12.42 25.26
C ILE A 48 7.87 12.38 24.54
N PRO A 49 8.88 11.62 25.02
CA PRO A 49 10.19 11.52 24.38
C PRO A 49 10.17 10.59 23.15
N LEU A 50 9.19 10.75 22.27
CA LEU A 50 9.00 9.97 21.06
C LEU A 50 8.51 10.85 19.91
N HIS A 51 9.18 10.77 18.77
CA HIS A 51 8.70 11.40 17.55
C HIS A 51 7.60 10.55 16.91
N THR A 52 6.47 11.17 16.60
CA THR A 52 5.30 10.51 16.04
C THR A 52 4.80 11.29 14.84
N ILE A 53 4.49 10.59 13.76
CA ILE A 53 3.93 11.18 12.55
C ILE A 53 2.67 10.43 12.16
N ARG A 54 1.79 11.13 11.44
CA ARG A 54 0.69 10.51 10.70
C ARG A 54 0.91 10.74 9.22
N THR A 55 1.06 9.65 8.47
CA THR A 55 1.17 9.70 7.01
C THR A 55 -0.17 9.33 6.39
N VAL A 56 -0.61 10.11 5.40
CA VAL A 56 -1.82 9.87 4.62
C VAL A 56 -1.47 9.89 3.14
N VAL A 57 -1.99 8.92 2.38
CA VAL A 57 -1.85 8.85 0.93
C VAL A 57 -3.26 8.83 0.33
N PRO A 58 -3.84 10.00 -0.02
CA PRO A 58 -5.18 10.07 -0.55
C PRO A 58 -5.37 9.15 -1.77
N GLY A 59 -6.46 8.39 -1.76
CA GLY A 59 -6.76 7.41 -2.80
C GLY A 59 -6.07 6.05 -2.62
N ALA A 60 -5.11 5.87 -1.71
CA ALA A 60 -4.62 4.53 -1.36
C ALA A 60 -5.76 3.65 -0.83
N CYS A 61 -5.73 2.35 -1.12
CA CYS A 61 -6.77 1.44 -0.64
C CYS A 61 -6.48 1.05 0.82
N HIS A 62 -7.44 1.31 1.71
CA HIS A 62 -7.43 0.74 3.06
C HIS A 62 -7.85 -0.74 3.02
N ILE A 63 -7.55 -1.48 4.10
CA ILE A 63 -8.00 -2.87 4.26
C ILE A 63 -9.49 -2.99 4.64
N TRP A 64 -10.09 -1.88 5.09
CA TRP A 64 -11.52 -1.77 5.37
C TRP A 64 -12.32 -1.65 4.06
N PRO A 65 -13.62 -2.00 4.05
CA PRO A 65 -14.44 -2.02 2.84
C PRO A 65 -14.78 -0.60 2.33
N GLU A 66 -13.82 0.06 1.69
CA GLU A 66 -13.99 1.33 0.96
C GLU A 66 -14.25 1.07 -0.53
N PHE A 67 -15.39 0.43 -0.85
CA PHE A 67 -15.68 -0.08 -2.20
C PHE A 67 -15.79 1.00 -3.28
N ALA A 68 -15.96 2.27 -2.91
CA ALA A 68 -15.97 3.39 -3.84
C ALA A 68 -14.57 3.77 -4.37
N ASN A 69 -13.48 3.21 -3.83
CA ASN A 69 -12.13 3.57 -4.25
C ASN A 69 -11.80 3.00 -5.66
N PRO A 70 -11.56 3.84 -6.69
CA PRO A 70 -11.33 3.36 -8.05
C PRO A 70 -10.10 2.46 -8.21
N ARG A 71 -9.10 2.60 -7.33
CA ARG A 71 -7.88 1.78 -7.38
C ARG A 71 -8.16 0.32 -7.06
N LEU A 72 -9.23 0.02 -6.31
CA LEU A 72 -9.67 -1.34 -6.02
C LEU A 72 -9.96 -2.14 -7.30
N TYR A 73 -10.45 -1.46 -8.34
CA TYR A 73 -10.86 -2.06 -9.60
C TYR A 73 -9.80 -1.88 -10.70
N ARG A 74 -9.17 -0.71 -10.76
CA ARG A 74 -8.22 -0.35 -11.83
C ARG A 74 -6.85 -1.02 -11.67
N VAL A 75 -6.30 -1.04 -10.45
CA VAL A 75 -4.91 -1.51 -10.22
C VAL A 75 -4.71 -2.98 -10.61
N PRO A 76 -5.61 -3.93 -10.25
CA PRO A 76 -5.44 -5.32 -10.66
C PRO A 76 -5.37 -5.52 -12.19
N VAL A 77 -6.08 -4.70 -12.96
CA VAL A 77 -6.02 -4.73 -14.44
C VAL A 77 -4.69 -4.17 -14.94
N GLN A 78 -4.28 -3.01 -14.43
CA GLN A 78 -2.99 -2.40 -14.82
C GLN A 78 -1.79 -3.28 -14.51
N MET A 79 -1.86 -4.09 -13.45
CA MET A 79 -0.83 -5.04 -13.05
C MET A 79 -0.91 -6.38 -13.81
N GLY A 80 -1.88 -6.56 -14.70
CA GLY A 80 -2.09 -7.81 -15.44
C GLY A 80 -2.58 -8.97 -14.59
N TRP A 81 -3.10 -8.72 -13.38
CA TRP A 81 -3.68 -9.77 -12.53
C TRP A 81 -5.06 -10.19 -13.01
N ARG A 82 -5.74 -9.30 -13.75
CA ARG A 82 -7.05 -9.52 -14.36
C ARG A 82 -7.12 -8.84 -15.72
N GLU A 83 -7.90 -9.41 -16.63
CA GLU A 83 -8.17 -8.79 -17.93
C GLU A 83 -9.15 -7.62 -17.84
N THR A 84 -10.11 -7.69 -16.91
CA THR A 84 -11.16 -6.68 -16.73
C THR A 84 -11.38 -6.33 -15.25
N PRO A 85 -11.88 -5.11 -14.96
CA PRO A 85 -12.24 -4.71 -13.60
C PRO A 85 -13.31 -5.64 -13.02
N GLN A 86 -13.21 -5.96 -11.73
CA GLN A 86 -14.22 -6.77 -11.04
C GLN A 86 -15.45 -5.93 -10.71
N ASN A 87 -16.65 -6.53 -10.70
CA ASN A 87 -17.84 -5.86 -10.19
C ASN A 87 -17.80 -5.77 -8.66
N GLU A 88 -18.36 -4.70 -8.09
CA GLU A 88 -18.41 -4.49 -6.63
C GLU A 88 -19.02 -5.70 -5.89
N GLY A 89 -20.14 -6.26 -6.39
CA GLY A 89 -20.79 -7.43 -5.81
C GLY A 89 -20.01 -8.74 -5.89
N LEU A 90 -18.85 -8.74 -6.58
CA LEU A 90 -17.92 -9.88 -6.67
C LEU A 90 -16.61 -9.63 -5.92
N LEU A 91 -16.51 -8.53 -5.18
CA LEU A 91 -15.44 -8.31 -4.21
C LEU A 91 -15.61 -9.27 -3.02
N ASN A 92 -14.56 -9.39 -2.21
CA ASN A 92 -14.58 -10.26 -1.03
C ASN A 92 -15.75 -9.86 -0.10
N PRO A 93 -16.74 -10.75 0.12
CA PRO A 93 -17.91 -10.43 0.95
C PRO A 93 -17.58 -10.43 2.44
N TRP A 94 -16.37 -10.85 2.83
CA TRP A 94 -15.91 -10.89 4.22
C TRP A 94 -15.01 -9.68 4.50
N PRO A 95 -15.56 -8.58 5.03
CA PRO A 95 -14.76 -7.40 5.37
C PRO A 95 -13.76 -7.73 6.48
N LEU A 96 -12.56 -7.17 6.38
CA LEU A 96 -11.54 -7.25 7.42
C LEU A 96 -11.60 -6.00 8.28
N TYR A 97 -11.81 -6.18 9.58
CA TYR A 97 -11.70 -5.14 10.60
C TYR A 97 -10.57 -5.51 11.57
N VAL A 98 -9.82 -4.51 12.05
CA VAL A 98 -8.71 -4.66 13.00
C VAL A 98 -8.96 -3.73 14.17
#